data_AF-A0A958IK30-F1
#
_entry.id   AF-A0A958IK30-F1
#
_cell.length_a   1.000
_cell.length_b   1.000
_cell.length_c   1.000
_cell.angle_alpha   90.00
_cell.angle_beta   90.00
_cell.angle_gamma   90.00
#
_symmetry.space_group_name_H-M   'P 1'
#
loop_
_entity.id
_entity.type
_entity.pdbx_description
1 polymer ?
#
loop_
_entity_poly.entity_id
_entity_poly.type
_entity_poly.pdbx_seq_one_letter_code
_entity_poly.pdbx_strand_id
1 'polypeptide(L)'
;MSEKKNLNQLKHYTLSFKLFFQAFWKTILAWILLVTFVVVAIHYNVDKSIIGGSVVIFGIISQAFIGLINIIGLVPLVGPIIAKVLALPLFWLINALGYFVSIIAIKKGYSKDVVNYRILTVVLLIGIVIGFILAKLI
;
A
#
# COMPACT_ATOMS: atom_id res chain seq x y z
N MET A 1 -35.88 -13.55 -30.57
CA MET A 1 -35.64 -13.82 -29.13
C MET A 1 -34.16 -13.76 -28.74
N SER A 2 -33.24 -14.27 -29.57
CA SER A 2 -31.78 -14.30 -29.29
C SER A 2 -31.10 -12.90 -29.24
N GLU A 3 -31.45 -11.99 -30.16
CA GLU A 3 -30.86 -10.65 -30.25
C GLU A 3 -31.11 -9.75 -29.03
N LYS A 4 -32.33 -9.77 -28.47
CA LYS A 4 -32.66 -8.99 -27.25
C LYS A 4 -31.83 -9.42 -26.04
N LYS A 5 -31.44 -10.70 -25.97
CA LYS A 5 -30.61 -11.24 -24.88
C LYS A 5 -29.17 -10.73 -24.98
N ASN A 6 -28.61 -10.69 -26.20
CA ASN A 6 -27.29 -10.10 -26.46
C ASN A 6 -27.25 -8.59 -26.21
N LEU A 7 -28.27 -7.86 -26.65
CA LEU A 7 -28.37 -6.41 -26.41
C LEU A 7 -28.42 -6.07 -24.93
N ASN A 8 -29.18 -6.84 -24.13
CA ASN A 8 -29.25 -6.63 -22.68
C ASN A 8 -27.94 -7.00 -21.98
N GLN A 9 -27.23 -8.05 -22.42
CA GLN A 9 -25.92 -8.40 -21.87
C GLN A 9 -24.85 -7.36 -22.18
N LEU A 10 -24.82 -6.83 -23.41
CA LEU A 10 -23.92 -5.73 -23.80
C LEU A 10 -24.22 -4.45 -23.00
N LYS A 11 -25.51 -4.14 -22.78
CA LYS A 11 -25.91 -3.01 -21.94
C LYS A 11 -25.45 -3.18 -20.49
N HIS A 12 -25.53 -4.39 -19.93
CA HIS A 12 -25.12 -4.65 -18.55
C HIS A 12 -23.60 -4.54 -18.35
N TYR A 13 -22.80 -4.98 -19.33
CA TYR A 13 -21.34 -4.88 -19.30
C TYR A 13 -20.85 -3.43 -19.45
N THR A 14 -21.45 -2.69 -20.38
CA THR A 14 -21.13 -1.26 -20.61
C THR A 14 -21.55 -0.38 -19.43
N LEU A 15 -22.68 -0.65 -18.79
CA LEU A 15 -23.11 0.06 -17.58
C LEU A 15 -22.15 -0.19 -16.41
N SER A 16 -21.70 -1.44 -16.24
CA SER A 16 -20.70 -1.83 -15.23
C SER A 16 -19.34 -1.14 -15.45
N PHE A 17 -18.85 -1.10 -16.69
CA PHE A 17 -17.57 -0.46 -17.01
C PHE A 17 -17.60 1.06 -16.85
N LYS A 18 -18.71 1.70 -17.25
CA LYS A 18 -18.91 3.15 -17.06
C LYS A 18 -18.96 3.53 -15.58
N LEU A 19 -19.62 2.71 -14.75
CA LEU A 19 -19.65 2.89 -13.29
C LEU A 19 -18.28 2.71 -12.66
N PHE A 20 -17.52 1.69 -13.08
CA PHE A 20 -16.15 1.48 -12.63
C PHE A 20 -15.25 2.67 -12.97
N PHE A 21 -15.27 3.11 -14.23
CA PHE A 21 -14.45 4.25 -14.65
C PHE A 21 -14.85 5.52 -13.91
N GLN A 22 -16.15 5.79 -13.76
CA GLN A 22 -16.64 6.94 -13.00
C GLN A 22 -16.28 6.88 -11.51
N ALA A 23 -16.21 5.69 -10.91
CA ALA A 23 -15.80 5.51 -9.53
C ALA A 23 -14.28 5.74 -9.33
N PHE A 24 -13.45 5.32 -10.29
CA PHE A 24 -11.99 5.29 -10.15
C PHE A 24 -11.23 6.29 -11.04
N TRP A 25 -11.91 7.19 -11.76
CA TRP A 25 -11.26 8.12 -12.70
C TRP A 25 -10.16 8.97 -12.07
N LYS A 26 -10.35 9.41 -10.81
CA LYS A 26 -9.35 10.20 -10.04
C LYS A 26 -8.08 9.38 -9.80
N THR A 27 -8.23 8.12 -9.43
CA THR A 27 -7.11 7.20 -9.22
C THR A 27 -6.39 6.95 -10.55
N ILE A 28 -7.13 6.64 -11.61
CA ILE A 28 -6.56 6.39 -12.94
C ILE A 28 -5.74 7.62 -13.41
N LEU A 29 -6.29 8.83 -13.28
CA LEU A 29 -5.58 10.07 -13.63
C LEU A 29 -4.31 10.28 -12.79
N ALA A 30 -4.39 10.07 -11.48
CA ALA A 30 -3.23 10.21 -10.60
C ALA A 30 -2.08 9.27 -11.01
N TRP A 31 -2.40 8.03 -11.38
CA TRP A 31 -1.41 7.06 -11.84
C TRP A 31 -0.86 7.39 -13.23
N ILE A 32 -1.68 7.87 -14.15
CA ILE A 32 -1.21 8.36 -15.46
C ILE A 32 -0.21 9.50 -15.26
N LEU A 33 -0.52 10.45 -14.38
CA LEU A 33 0.36 11.59 -14.09
C LEU A 33 1.68 11.12 -13.45
N LEU A 34 1.62 10.22 -12.46
CA LEU A 34 2.82 9.65 -11.81
C LEU A 34 3.70 8.88 -12.80
N VAL A 35 3.11 8.03 -13.64
CA VAL A 35 3.88 7.27 -14.65
C VAL A 35 4.50 8.23 -15.66
N THR A 36 3.76 9.23 -16.13
CA THR A 36 4.28 10.25 -17.04
C THR A 36 5.45 11.00 -16.41
N PHE A 37 5.32 11.43 -15.16
CA PHE A 37 6.39 12.07 -14.40
C PHE A 37 7.64 11.18 -14.31
N VAL A 38 7.48 9.89 -13.99
CA VAL A 38 8.59 8.94 -13.90
C VAL A 38 9.29 8.77 -15.25
N VAL A 39 8.53 8.57 -16.33
CA VAL A 39 9.10 8.41 -17.68
C VAL A 39 9.89 9.65 -18.10
N VAL A 40 9.33 10.83 -17.87
CA VAL A 40 9.99 12.11 -18.16
C VAL A 40 11.26 12.27 -17.31
N ALA A 41 11.19 12.00 -16.01
CA ALA A 41 12.35 12.13 -15.12
C ALA A 41 13.48 11.15 -15.47
N ILE A 42 13.15 9.92 -15.90
CA ILE A 42 14.13 8.96 -16.40
C ILE A 42 14.75 9.46 -17.72
N HIS A 43 13.94 10.00 -18.64
CA HIS A 43 14.44 10.54 -19.92
C HIS A 43 15.45 11.68 -19.72
N TYR A 44 15.23 12.52 -18.71
CA TYR A 44 16.17 13.58 -18.30
C TYR A 44 17.31 13.12 -17.39
N ASN A 45 17.49 11.80 -17.18
CA ASN A 45 18.53 11.23 -16.31
C ASN A 45 18.53 11.79 -14.87
N VAL A 46 17.36 12.09 -14.32
CA VAL A 46 17.24 12.47 -12.91
C VAL A 46 17.66 11.29 -12.01
N ASP A 47 18.32 11.59 -10.89
CA ASP A 47 18.75 10.56 -9.94
C ASP A 47 17.56 9.71 -9.47
N LYS A 48 17.71 8.38 -9.56
CA LYS A 48 16.66 7.41 -9.22
C LYS A 48 16.15 7.55 -7.78
N SER A 49 17.00 8.00 -6.86
CA SER A 49 16.66 8.26 -5.47
C SER A 49 15.71 9.45 -5.35
N ILE A 50 15.95 10.50 -6.14
CA ILE A 50 15.09 11.69 -6.20
C ILE A 50 13.76 11.33 -6.84
N ILE A 51 13.77 10.60 -7.97
CA ILE A 51 12.56 10.12 -8.64
C ILE A 51 11.71 9.30 -7.66
N GLY A 52 12.31 8.30 -7.01
CA GLY A 52 11.63 7.45 -6.05
C GLY A 52 11.06 8.23 -4.87
N GLY A 53 11.86 9.12 -4.29
CA GLY A 53 11.42 9.98 -3.19
C GLY A 53 10.23 10.86 -3.56
N SER A 54 10.30 11.54 -4.71
CA SER A 54 9.20 12.37 -5.20
C SER A 54 7.93 11.55 -5.47
N VAL A 55 8.04 10.40 -6.13
CA VAL A 55 6.89 9.53 -6.42
C VAL A 55 6.22 9.05 -5.14
N VAL A 56 6.99 8.66 -4.13
CA VAL A 56 6.45 8.23 -2.83
C VAL A 56 5.71 9.39 -2.15
N ILE A 57 6.34 10.57 -2.07
CA ILE A 57 5.73 11.76 -1.43
C ILE A 57 4.44 12.14 -2.14
N PHE A 58 4.48 12.30 -3.47
CA PHE A 58 3.31 12.67 -4.26
C PHE A 58 2.22 11.60 -4.19
N GLY A 59 2.57 10.32 -4.30
CA GLY A 59 1.60 9.23 -4.25
C GLY A 59 0.92 9.09 -2.88
N ILE A 60 1.58 9.44 -1.78
CA ILE A 60 0.97 9.52 -0.44
C ILE A 60 0.03 10.73 -0.35
N ILE A 61 0.49 11.92 -0.73
CA ILE A 61 -0.31 13.16 -0.65
C ILE A 61 -1.57 13.06 -1.50
N SER A 62 -1.46 12.53 -2.72
CA SER A 62 -2.58 12.39 -3.65
C SER A 62 -3.46 11.17 -3.36
N GLN A 63 -3.15 10.37 -2.33
CA GLN A 63 -3.80 9.08 -2.03
C GLN A 63 -3.81 8.09 -3.21
N ALA A 64 -2.86 8.19 -4.15
CA ALA A 64 -2.82 7.36 -5.35
C ALA A 64 -2.69 5.87 -5.01
N PHE A 65 -1.90 5.53 -3.99
CA PHE A 65 -1.70 4.15 -3.55
C PHE A 65 -2.98 3.54 -2.93
N ILE A 66 -3.73 4.30 -2.13
CA ILE A 66 -5.00 3.86 -1.55
C ILE A 66 -6.02 3.59 -2.65
N GLY A 67 -6.11 4.49 -3.64
CA GLY A 67 -6.96 4.27 -4.80
C GLY A 67 -6.60 2.99 -5.56
N LEU A 68 -5.32 2.69 -5.71
CA LEU A 68 -4.88 1.45 -6.36
C LEU A 68 -5.30 0.22 -5.55
N ILE A 69 -5.10 0.25 -4.23
CA ILE A 69 -5.53 -0.83 -3.32
C ILE A 69 -7.04 -1.06 -3.41
N ASN A 70 -7.84 0.00 -3.50
CA ASN A 70 -9.30 -0.12 -3.63
C ASN A 70 -9.71 -0.78 -4.95
N ILE A 71 -9.05 -0.43 -6.07
CA ILE A 71 -9.26 -1.10 -7.36
C ILE A 71 -8.88 -2.57 -7.27
N ILE A 72 -7.72 -2.86 -6.67
CA ILE A 72 -7.18 -4.21 -6.49
C ILE A 72 -8.11 -5.06 -5.60
N GLY A 73 -8.67 -4.46 -4.55
CA GLY A 73 -9.58 -5.11 -3.60
C GLY A 73 -10.92 -5.55 -4.19
N LEU A 74 -11.28 -5.07 -5.38
CA LEU A 74 -12.45 -5.57 -6.11
C LEU A 74 -12.25 -7.00 -6.63
N VAL A 75 -11.01 -7.47 -6.72
CA VAL A 75 -10.68 -8.84 -7.12
C VAL A 75 -10.49 -9.69 -5.85
N PRO A 76 -11.43 -10.58 -5.49
CA PRO A 76 -11.45 -11.21 -4.16
C PRO A 76 -10.23 -12.06 -3.82
N LEU A 77 -9.60 -12.67 -4.83
CA LEU A 77 -8.46 -13.58 -4.63
C LEU A 77 -7.11 -12.88 -4.86
N VAL A 78 -6.99 -12.19 -6.00
CA VAL A 78 -5.75 -11.50 -6.39
C VAL A 78 -5.55 -10.22 -5.57
N GLY A 79 -6.64 -9.57 -5.19
CA GLY A 79 -6.65 -8.31 -4.47
C GLY A 79 -5.83 -8.34 -3.18
N PRO A 80 -6.15 -9.25 -2.24
CA PRO A 80 -5.41 -9.39 -0.99
C PRO A 80 -3.92 -9.71 -1.18
N ILE A 81 -3.56 -10.48 -2.20
CA ILE A 81 -2.17 -10.86 -2.47
C ILE A 81 -1.38 -9.64 -2.94
N ILE A 82 -1.90 -8.90 -3.93
CA ILE A 82 -1.23 -7.71 -4.45
C ILE A 82 -1.17 -6.61 -3.38
N ALA A 83 -2.25 -6.41 -2.62
CA ALA A 83 -2.27 -5.43 -1.53
C ALA A 83 -1.17 -5.68 -0.51
N LYS A 84 -0.89 -6.94 -0.16
CA LYS A 84 0.25 -7.31 0.71
C LYS A 84 1.59 -6.92 0.10
N VAL A 85 1.81 -7.22 -1.18
CA VAL A 85 3.06 -6.87 -1.87
C VAL A 85 3.26 -5.37 -1.94
N LEU A 86 2.21 -4.60 -2.26
CA LEU A 86 2.26 -3.14 -2.31
C LEU A 86 2.45 -2.51 -0.93
N ALA A 87 2.01 -3.17 0.14
CA ALA A 87 2.25 -2.72 1.50
C ALA A 87 3.71 -2.94 1.95
N LEU A 88 4.44 -3.91 1.37
CA LEU A 88 5.81 -4.25 1.81
C LEU A 88 6.75 -3.03 1.81
N PRO A 89 6.89 -2.25 0.72
CA PRO A 89 7.76 -1.06 0.73
C PRO A 89 7.40 -0.07 1.85
N LEU A 90 6.11 0.10 2.15
CA LEU A 90 5.67 0.98 3.21
C LEU A 90 6.07 0.45 4.60
N PHE A 91 5.96 -0.86 4.84
CA PHE A 91 6.47 -1.49 6.06
C PHE A 91 7.97 -1.25 6.24
N TRP A 92 8.76 -1.39 5.17
CA TRP A 92 10.20 -1.12 5.22
C TRP A 92 10.50 0.36 5.55
N LEU A 93 9.76 1.30 4.96
CA LEU A 93 9.92 2.73 5.27
C LEU A 93 9.61 3.06 6.73
N ILE A 94 8.48 2.56 7.26
CA ILE A 94 8.09 2.78 8.65
C ILE A 94 9.12 2.14 9.61
N ASN A 95 9.62 0.96 9.29
CA ASN A 95 10.65 0.29 10.07
C ASN A 95 11.97 1.08 10.07
N ALA A 96 12.39 1.59 8.91
CA ALA A 96 13.55 2.45 8.77
C ALA A 96 13.40 3.74 9.60
N LEU A 97 12.22 4.37 9.58
CA LEU A 97 11.89 5.51 10.44
C LEU A 97 11.98 5.14 11.93
N GLY A 98 11.46 3.98 12.33
CA GLY A 98 11.57 3.48 13.70
C GLY A 98 13.03 3.34 14.16
N TYR A 99 13.90 2.81 13.31
CA TYR A 99 15.33 2.75 13.59
C TYR A 99 15.99 4.13 13.62
N PHE A 100 15.64 5.02 12.70
CA PHE A 100 16.15 6.38 12.66
C PHE A 100 15.85 7.13 13.95
N VAL A 101 14.59 7.10 14.39
CA VAL A 101 14.17 7.71 15.66
C VAL A 101 14.86 7.03 16.84
N SER A 102 15.05 5.71 16.81
CA SER A 102 15.78 4.97 17.86
C SER A 102 17.23 5.46 17.99
N ILE A 103 17.92 5.67 16.86
CA ILE A 103 19.31 6.17 16.85
C ILE A 103 19.38 7.57 17.46
N ILE A 104 18.44 8.45 17.11
CA ILE A 104 18.36 9.80 17.70
C ILE A 104 18.10 9.74 19.21
N ALA A 105 17.18 8.88 19.65
CA ALA A 105 16.85 8.72 21.06
C ALA A 105 18.04 8.19 21.88
N ILE A 106 18.77 7.20 21.35
CA ILE A 106 20.01 6.68 21.95
C ILE A 106 21.05 7.79 22.10
N LYS A 107 21.26 8.59 21.05
CA LYS A 107 22.19 9.73 21.10
C LYS A 107 21.79 10.79 22.13
N LYS A 108 20.50 10.92 22.45
CA LYS A 108 19.97 11.81 23.48
C LYS A 108 19.98 11.23 24.89
N GLY A 109 20.49 10.00 25.09
CA GLY A 109 20.57 9.34 26.40
C GLY A 109 19.38 8.45 26.77
N TYR A 110 18.37 8.33 25.91
CA TYR A 110 17.17 7.50 26.13
C TYR A 110 17.37 6.02 25.77
N SER A 111 18.61 5.52 25.83
CA SER A 111 18.94 4.13 25.41
C SER A 111 18.17 3.09 26.22
N LYS A 112 17.96 3.33 27.52
CA LYS A 112 17.18 2.43 28.39
C LYS A 112 15.72 2.36 27.96
N ASP A 113 15.11 3.50 27.62
CA ASP A 113 13.73 3.54 27.14
C ASP A 113 13.60 2.84 25.79
N VAL A 114 14.60 3.03 24.92
CA VAL A 114 14.66 2.37 23.61
C VAL A 114 14.72 0.84 23.75
N VAL A 115 15.51 0.34 24.68
CA VAL A 115 15.62 -1.10 24.94
C VAL A 115 14.36 -1.62 25.62
N ASN A 116 13.82 -0.91 26.60
CA ASN A 116 12.62 -1.31 27.35
C ASN A 116 11.41 -1.48 26.44
N TYR A 117 11.16 -0.57 25.49
CA TYR A 117 10.01 -0.73 24.57
C TYR A 117 10.20 -1.95 23.65
N ARG A 118 11.44 -2.22 23.20
CA ARG A 118 11.74 -3.38 22.35
C ARG A 118 11.51 -4.68 23.11
N ILE A 119 11.99 -4.76 24.35
CA ILE A 119 11.75 -5.90 25.24
C ILE A 119 10.25 -6.08 25.47
N LEU A 120 9.53 -5.00 25.81
CA LEU A 120 8.09 -5.05 26.04
C LEU A 120 7.33 -5.59 24.81
N THR A 121 7.69 -5.12 23.61
CA THR A 121 7.05 -5.58 22.37
C THR A 121 7.35 -7.06 22.11
N VAL A 122 8.60 -7.51 22.29
CA VAL A 122 8.97 -8.92 22.12
C VAL A 122 8.25 -9.81 23.12
N VAL A 123 8.19 -9.42 24.40
CA VAL A 123 7.47 -10.16 25.45
C VAL A 123 5.99 -10.25 25.12
N LEU A 124 5.36 -9.15 24.69
CA LEU A 124 3.95 -9.14 24.29
C LEU A 124 3.71 -10.08 23.10
N LEU A 125 4.54 -10.01 22.06
CA LEU A 125 4.41 -10.87 20.87
C LEU A 125 4.55 -12.36 21.23
N ILE A 126 5.52 -12.70 22.08
CA ILE A 126 5.68 -14.08 22.58
C ILE A 126 4.45 -14.51 23.37
N GLY A 127 3.94 -13.65 24.26
CA GLY A 127 2.73 -13.93 25.04
C GLY A 127 1.51 -14.18 24.15
N ILE A 128 1.31 -13.38 23.11
CA ILE A 128 0.22 -13.56 22.13
C ILE A 128 0.39 -14.89 21.38
N VAL A 129 1.61 -15.21 20.94
CA VAL A 129 1.89 -16.47 20.22
C VAL A 129 1.61 -17.68 21.13
N ILE A 130 2.10 -17.67 22.37
CA ILE A 130 1.86 -18.75 23.34
C ILE A 130 0.36 -18.86 23.62
N GLY A 131 -0.32 -17.75 23.88
CA GLY A 131 -1.76 -17.72 24.13
C GLY A 131 -2.56 -18.29 22.96
N PHE A 132 -2.19 -17.94 21.72
CA PHE A 132 -2.81 -18.49 20.51
C PHE A 132 -2.59 -20.00 20.38
N ILE A 133 -1.38 -20.50 20.65
CA ILE A 133 -1.08 -21.93 20.61
C ILE A 133 -1.92 -22.68 21.66
N LEU A 134 -1.93 -22.20 22.91
CA LEU A 134 -2.69 -22.82 23.99
C LEU A 134 -4.21 -22.82 23.71
N ALA A 135 -4.75 -21.70 23.22
CA ALA A 135 -6.16 -21.58 22.87
C ALA A 135 -6.59 -22.49 21.72
N LYS A 136 -5.65 -22.96 20.89
CA LYS A 136 -5.92 -23.90 19.79
C LYS A 136 -5.79 -25.37 20.22
N LEU A 137 -5.08 -25.64 21.33
CA LEU A 137 -4.87 -26.98 21.86
C LEU A 137 -5.98 -27.43 22.82
N ILE A 138 -6.66 -26.47 23.45
CA ILE A 138 -7.87 -26.66 24.26
C ILE A 138 -9.08 -26.63 23.34
#